data_AF-A0A8S1KR64-F1
#
_entry.id   AF-A0A8S1KR64-F1
#
_cell.length_a   1.000
_cell.length_b   1.000
_cell.length_c   1.000
_cell.angle_alpha   90.00
_cell.angle_beta   90.00
_cell.angle_gamma   90.00
#
_symmetry.space_group_name_H-M   'P 1'
#
loop_
_entity.id
_entity.type
_entity.pdbx_description
1 polymer ?
#
loop_
_entity_poly.entity_id
_entity_poly.type
_entity_poly.pdbx_seq_one_letter_code
_entity_poly.pdbx_strand_id
1 'polypeptide(L)'
;MNIYTLKFEETTLENSYRLYKFNSWQSPILIYTYILSIIIIGSKLIYQLVQHDYSYLIPQAVILFIIILLCLLFKQLKKFPNLTLIIINFLLVSLETETNQDNTYYQGYLFGCNQMLTHTILFMGSDFLVGLCANFLLAIARAAITFINQDFLTFQQYLYTILITIGISGLLYQSELYQRRSYLYQTKDTTWEKILPFVICKPFLIFKFDKDSFSFQQIAINKSLTDSQEMQFDSVGEFLKECKYEKLTLQKYLFQKYEKFNTLVNNIDCQKLEIYYKKSRMKIKLLIYCVDTIRYMIVIEAADQAFIDLKFKYQNHLKEITQKYNNQLKKLAKLLNKRLKNCKMQMISEVSISVLEFRILQSIKNTKLIRINISQLFQKFYQIFHVNYKYKIYFQAKQDYIIFTYKPELYYFILSIIRQSNRKSEIQFIIDQNQEAQSPQLSLSGIEKLPVDQQFLYCQKIIFEKHIEVLNSHFWIFKEVHSSFNQLYTFDNISNDQFNLLNQQF
;
A
#
# COMPACT_ATOMS: atom_id res chain seq x y z
N MET A 1 29.60 3.73 -11.50
CA MET A 1 30.13 3.86 -10.12
C MET A 1 31.63 3.93 -10.23
N ASN A 2 32.26 4.95 -9.65
CA ASN A 2 33.70 5.12 -9.75
C ASN A 2 34.41 4.06 -8.88
N ILE A 3 35.35 3.30 -9.47
CA ILE A 3 36.04 2.20 -8.80
C ILE A 3 36.88 2.69 -7.62
N TYR A 4 37.44 3.90 -7.70
CA TYR A 4 38.37 4.43 -6.69
C TYR A 4 37.66 5.13 -5.53
N THR A 5 36.58 5.86 -5.81
CA THR A 5 35.84 6.61 -4.76
C THR A 5 34.60 5.88 -4.27
N LEU A 6 34.19 4.81 -4.97
CA LEU A 6 32.95 4.05 -4.78
C LEU A 6 31.66 4.88 -4.92
N LYS A 7 31.74 6.17 -5.27
CA LYS A 7 30.56 7.02 -5.44
C LYS A 7 29.77 6.62 -6.68
N PHE A 8 28.44 6.76 -6.59
CA PHE A 8 27.59 6.72 -7.76
C PHE A 8 27.86 7.94 -8.65
N GLU A 9 27.76 7.76 -9.97
CA GLU A 9 27.92 8.88 -10.92
C GLU A 9 26.72 9.83 -10.85
N GLU A 10 25.53 9.28 -10.63
CA GLU A 10 24.31 10.06 -10.47
C GLU A 10 24.19 10.63 -9.05
N THR A 11 24.06 11.95 -8.94
CA THR A 11 24.06 12.67 -7.66
C THR A 11 22.80 12.42 -6.83
N THR A 12 21.67 12.21 -7.49
CA THR A 12 20.38 11.85 -6.88
C THR A 12 20.47 10.50 -6.15
N LEU A 13 21.00 9.49 -6.84
CA LEU A 13 21.23 8.15 -6.32
C LEU A 13 22.28 8.13 -5.18
N GLU A 14 23.34 8.94 -5.32
CA GLU A 14 24.34 9.10 -4.25
C GLU A 14 23.73 9.72 -2.99
N ASN A 15 22.88 10.74 -3.15
CA ASN A 15 22.22 11.39 -2.02
C ASN A 15 21.21 10.45 -1.34
N SER A 16 20.46 9.66 -2.12
CA SER A 16 19.51 8.69 -1.56
C SER A 16 20.24 7.56 -0.83
N TYR A 17 21.38 7.09 -1.36
CA TYR A 17 22.23 6.11 -0.68
C TYR A 17 22.78 6.65 0.65
N ARG A 18 23.30 7.89 0.67
CA ARG A 18 23.83 8.50 1.89
C ARG A 18 22.78 8.64 2.98
N LEU A 19 21.56 9.04 2.61
CA LEU A 19 20.44 9.14 3.54
C LEU A 19 20.04 7.76 4.09
N TYR A 20 19.99 6.75 3.22
CA TYR A 20 19.77 5.36 3.63
C TYR A 20 20.83 4.88 4.61
N LYS A 21 22.13 5.05 4.27
CA LYS A 21 23.26 4.65 5.11
C LYS A 21 23.26 5.36 6.46
N PHE A 22 22.96 6.66 6.47
CA PHE A 22 22.84 7.43 7.70
C PHE A 22 21.78 6.83 8.64
N ASN A 23 20.58 6.57 8.14
CA ASN A 23 19.48 6.05 8.96
C ASN A 23 19.70 4.60 9.41
N SER A 24 20.29 3.76 8.56
CA SER A 24 20.42 2.33 8.81
C SER A 24 21.65 1.95 9.63
N TRP A 25 22.79 2.61 9.42
CA TRP A 25 24.07 2.23 10.06
C TRP A 25 24.69 3.37 10.88
N GLN A 26 24.85 4.57 10.31
CA GLN A 26 25.66 5.61 10.96
C GLN A 26 24.99 6.19 12.20
N SER A 27 23.68 6.44 12.15
CA SER A 27 22.91 6.98 13.27
C SER A 27 22.91 6.04 14.48
N PRO A 28 22.62 4.73 14.34
CA PRO A 28 22.76 3.78 15.44
C PRO A 28 24.17 3.77 16.05
N ILE A 29 25.21 3.67 15.22
CA ILE A 29 26.60 3.66 15.67
C ILE A 29 26.91 4.94 16.48
N LEU A 30 26.53 6.10 15.98
CA LEU A 30 26.70 7.38 16.67
C LEU A 30 25.98 7.41 18.02
N ILE A 31 24.71 7.01 18.07
CA ILE A 31 23.93 7.01 19.32
C ILE A 31 24.57 6.09 20.37
N TYR A 32 24.95 4.86 19.98
CA TYR A 32 25.61 3.93 20.90
C TYR A 32 26.96 4.46 21.38
N THR A 33 27.77 4.99 20.47
CA THR A 33 29.08 5.55 20.83
C THR A 33 28.96 6.74 21.78
N TYR A 34 27.96 7.63 21.60
CA TYR A 34 27.71 8.72 22.54
C TYR A 34 27.32 8.25 23.93
N ILE A 35 26.29 7.40 24.01
CA ILE A 35 25.77 6.94 25.30
C ILE A 35 26.86 6.21 26.07
N LEU A 36 27.57 5.29 25.41
CA LEU A 36 28.66 4.54 26.03
C LEU A 36 29.82 5.46 26.43
N SER A 37 30.20 6.43 25.59
CA SER A 37 31.28 7.37 25.94
C SER A 37 30.91 8.25 27.14
N ILE A 38 29.65 8.70 27.24
CA ILE A 38 29.16 9.46 28.40
C ILE A 38 29.23 8.60 29.66
N ILE A 39 28.81 7.33 29.59
CA ILE A 39 28.86 6.42 30.74
C ILE A 39 30.31 6.15 31.16
N ILE A 40 31.20 5.87 30.21
CA ILE A 40 32.59 5.53 30.49
C ILE A 40 33.35 6.74 31.06
N ILE A 41 33.30 7.88 30.38
CA ILE A 41 34.03 9.09 30.81
C ILE A 41 33.40 9.66 32.08
N GLY A 42 32.07 9.65 32.18
CA GLY A 42 31.35 10.07 33.37
C GLY A 42 31.69 9.22 34.59
N SER A 43 31.71 7.89 34.46
CA SER A 43 32.09 7.00 35.56
C SER A 43 33.56 7.17 35.98
N LYS A 44 34.46 7.37 35.01
CA LYS A 44 35.88 7.68 35.28
C LYS A 44 36.04 9.00 36.04
N LEU A 45 35.35 10.06 35.63
CA LEU A 45 35.38 11.36 36.31
C LEU A 45 34.86 11.26 37.74
N ILE A 46 33.76 10.53 37.97
CA ILE A 46 33.24 10.28 39.32
C ILE A 46 34.28 9.52 40.16
N TYR A 47 34.92 8.50 39.60
CA TYR A 47 35.97 7.76 40.30
C TYR A 47 37.17 8.64 40.68
N GLN A 48 37.65 9.49 39.77
CA GLN A 48 38.75 10.43 40.05
C GLN A 48 38.38 11.46 41.13
N LEU A 49 37.14 11.96 41.11
CA LEU A 49 36.61 12.85 42.16
C LEU A 49 36.61 12.16 43.53
N VAL A 50 36.22 10.89 43.60
CA VAL A 50 36.22 10.11 44.85
C VAL A 50 37.65 9.86 45.34
N GLN A 51 38.59 9.58 44.44
CA GLN A 51 40.00 9.32 44.77
C GLN A 51 40.84 10.58 44.96
N HIS A 52 40.26 11.77 44.78
CA HIS A 52 40.95 13.07 44.88
C HIS A 52 42.15 13.21 43.92
N ASP A 53 42.10 12.55 42.75
CA ASP A 53 43.10 12.72 41.68
C ASP A 53 42.62 13.76 40.65
N TYR A 54 43.23 14.94 40.68
CA TYR A 54 42.81 16.10 39.89
C TYR A 54 43.64 16.30 38.61
N SER A 55 44.68 15.51 38.39
CA SER A 55 45.70 15.73 37.37
C SER A 55 45.12 15.77 35.94
N TYR A 56 44.03 15.04 35.71
CA TYR A 56 43.37 14.89 34.40
C TYR A 56 41.87 15.21 34.41
N LEU A 57 41.39 15.87 35.47
CA LEU A 57 39.95 16.11 35.64
C LEU A 57 39.41 17.11 34.62
N ILE A 58 40.11 18.23 34.42
CA ILE A 58 39.72 19.29 33.48
C ILE A 58 39.62 18.79 32.04
N PRO A 59 40.65 18.14 31.45
CA PRO A 59 40.56 17.68 30.07
C PRO A 59 39.44 16.64 29.87
N GLN A 60 39.24 15.72 30.81
CA GLN A 60 38.13 14.75 30.73
C GLN A 60 36.76 15.40 30.85
N ALA A 61 36.61 16.42 31.70
CA ALA A 61 35.37 17.20 31.80
C ALA A 61 35.07 17.96 30.49
N VAL A 62 36.10 18.51 29.85
CA VAL A 62 35.97 19.18 28.53
C VAL A 62 35.55 18.17 27.46
N ILE A 63 36.19 16.99 27.40
CA ILE A 63 35.84 15.94 26.45
C ILE A 63 34.39 15.46 26.68
N LEU A 64 34.00 15.23 27.93
CA LEU A 64 32.63 14.85 28.28
C LEU A 64 31.63 15.93 27.85
N PHE A 65 31.93 17.19 28.11
CA PHE A 65 31.10 18.32 27.69
C PHE A 65 30.92 18.37 26.17
N ILE A 66 32.00 18.19 25.40
CA ILE A 66 31.94 18.15 23.94
C ILE A 66 31.07 16.98 23.47
N ILE A 67 31.20 15.79 24.06
CA ILE A 67 30.39 14.62 23.71
C ILE A 67 28.90 14.85 24.01
N ILE A 68 28.58 15.44 25.17
CA ILE A 68 27.20 15.81 25.53
C ILE A 68 26.64 16.83 24.53
N LEU A 69 27.43 17.84 24.17
CA LEU A 69 27.03 18.87 23.20
C LEU A 69 26.78 18.27 21.81
N LEU A 70 27.64 17.37 21.35
CA LEU A 70 27.45 16.62 20.10
C LEU A 70 26.20 15.74 20.13
N CYS A 71 25.89 15.13 21.28
CA CYS A 71 24.67 14.35 21.48
C CYS A 71 23.41 15.23 21.44
N LEU A 72 23.41 16.40 22.11
CA LEU A 72 22.28 17.34 22.09
C LEU A 72 22.05 17.93 20.70
N LEU A 73 23.13 18.24 19.97
CA LEU A 73 23.07 18.78 18.61
C LEU A 73 22.88 17.71 17.53
N PHE A 74 22.70 16.43 17.89
CA PHE A 74 22.59 15.32 16.94
C PHE A 74 21.53 15.56 15.86
N LYS A 75 20.37 16.16 16.22
CA LYS A 75 19.31 16.49 15.26
C LYS A 75 19.73 17.53 14.21
N GLN A 76 20.58 18.50 14.59
CA GLN A 76 21.06 19.55 13.69
C GLN A 76 22.25 19.06 12.86
N LEU A 77 23.09 18.19 13.43
CA LEU A 77 24.28 17.62 12.80
C LEU A 77 24.01 16.43 11.87
N LYS A 78 22.74 16.03 11.67
CA LYS A 78 22.35 14.99 10.71
C LYS A 78 22.87 15.21 9.30
N LYS A 79 23.16 16.46 8.92
CA LYS A 79 23.72 16.83 7.61
C LYS A 79 25.21 16.47 7.48
N PHE A 80 25.92 16.27 8.59
CA PHE A 80 27.37 16.06 8.63
C PHE A 80 27.78 14.86 9.50
N PRO A 81 27.22 13.65 9.30
CA PRO A 81 27.48 12.50 10.18
C PRO A 81 28.96 12.06 10.18
N ASN A 82 29.63 12.14 9.03
CA ASN A 82 31.04 11.79 8.91
C ASN A 82 31.96 12.71 9.72
N LEU A 83 31.68 14.02 9.74
CA LEU A 83 32.47 14.99 10.50
C LEU A 83 32.33 14.72 11.99
N THR A 84 31.12 14.43 12.43
CA THR A 84 30.82 14.05 13.81
C THR A 84 31.53 12.76 14.22
N LEU A 85 31.50 11.72 13.38
CA LEU A 85 32.24 10.47 13.60
C LEU A 85 33.74 10.72 13.73
N ILE A 86 34.32 11.56 12.86
CA ILE A 86 35.75 11.93 12.92
C ILE A 86 36.08 12.62 14.26
N ILE A 87 35.28 13.60 14.67
CA ILE A 87 35.52 14.34 15.92
C ILE A 87 35.52 13.39 17.12
N ILE A 88 34.53 12.51 17.21
CA ILE A 88 34.47 11.49 18.28
C ILE A 88 35.70 10.59 18.23
N ASN A 89 36.11 10.17 17.03
CA ASN A 89 37.30 9.34 16.86
C ASN A 89 38.55 10.02 17.42
N PHE A 90 38.76 11.30 17.13
CA PHE A 90 39.91 12.05 17.66
C PHE A 90 39.81 12.33 19.16
N LEU A 91 38.61 12.59 19.69
CA LEU A 91 38.40 12.73 21.13
C LEU A 91 38.76 11.45 21.88
N LEU A 92 38.43 10.28 21.32
CA LEU A 92 38.81 8.99 21.90
C LEU A 92 40.33 8.76 21.90
N VAL A 93 41.06 9.18 20.84
CA VAL A 93 42.53 9.13 20.83
C VAL A 93 43.13 9.97 21.96
N SER A 94 42.57 11.15 22.23
CA SER A 94 43.03 11.98 23.37
C SER A 94 42.85 11.28 24.72
N LEU A 95 41.83 10.43 24.87
CA LEU A 95 41.63 9.62 26.07
C LEU A 95 42.62 8.45 26.15
N GLU A 96 43.08 7.92 25.01
CA GLU A 96 44.11 6.86 24.96
C GLU A 96 45.44 7.34 25.56
N THR A 97 45.82 8.60 25.32
CA THR A 97 47.09 9.16 25.83
C THR A 97 47.09 9.40 27.33
N GLU A 98 45.94 9.75 27.91
CA GLU A 98 45.83 10.07 29.34
C GLU A 98 45.71 8.82 30.23
N THR A 99 45.11 7.74 29.72
CA THR A 99 44.82 6.53 30.51
C THR A 99 46.03 5.60 30.66
N ASN A 100 47.04 5.70 29.80
CA ASN A 100 48.13 4.73 29.74
C ASN A 100 49.30 4.98 30.69
N GLN A 101 49.35 6.11 31.42
CA GLN A 101 50.51 6.47 32.24
C GLN A 101 50.65 5.63 33.52
N ASP A 102 49.54 5.20 34.12
CA ASP A 102 49.54 4.45 35.40
C ASP A 102 49.07 2.98 35.27
N ASN A 103 48.75 2.53 34.06
CA ASN A 103 48.26 1.18 33.83
C ASN A 103 49.39 0.15 33.90
N THR A 104 49.12 -0.99 34.55
CA THR A 104 49.99 -2.17 34.41
C THR A 104 49.99 -2.66 32.96
N TYR A 105 51.04 -3.37 32.56
CA TYR A 105 51.20 -3.88 31.18
C TYR A 105 49.94 -4.59 30.63
N TYR A 106 49.33 -5.48 31.41
CA TYR A 106 48.14 -6.22 30.99
C TYR A 106 46.87 -5.36 30.92
N GLN A 107 46.75 -4.34 31.78
CA GLN A 107 45.64 -3.37 31.71
C GLN A 107 45.76 -2.49 30.47
N GLY A 108 46.98 -2.04 30.15
CA GLY A 108 47.26 -1.29 28.92
C GLY A 108 46.97 -2.11 27.65
N TYR A 109 47.35 -3.39 27.64
CA TYR A 109 47.02 -4.31 26.54
C TYR A 109 45.50 -4.44 26.32
N LEU A 110 44.74 -4.74 27.38
CA LEU A 110 43.29 -4.90 27.29
C LEU A 110 42.60 -3.61 26.83
N PHE A 111 43.03 -2.47 27.37
CA PHE A 111 42.51 -1.16 26.99
C PHE A 111 42.80 -0.85 25.51
N GLY A 112 44.03 -1.09 25.05
CA GLY A 112 44.43 -0.90 23.65
C GLY A 112 43.62 -1.75 22.67
N CYS A 113 43.35 -3.03 23.01
CA CYS A 113 42.48 -3.89 22.20
C CYS A 113 41.06 -3.32 22.08
N ASN A 114 40.46 -2.89 23.18
CA ASN A 114 39.09 -2.35 23.20
C ASN A 114 38.98 -1.01 22.47
N GLN A 115 39.98 -0.15 22.60
CA GLN A 115 40.02 1.11 21.85
C GLN A 115 40.17 0.84 20.36
N MET A 116 41.07 -0.06 19.95
CA MET A 116 41.23 -0.42 18.54
C MET A 116 39.92 -0.94 17.91
N LEU A 117 39.15 -1.75 18.64
CA LEU A 117 37.82 -2.19 18.20
C LEU A 117 36.85 -1.01 18.07
N THR A 118 36.83 -0.09 19.04
CA THR A 118 35.99 1.11 18.99
C THR A 118 36.30 1.97 17.76
N HIS A 119 37.58 2.24 17.50
CA HIS A 119 38.03 2.97 16.32
C HIS A 119 37.64 2.25 15.02
N THR A 120 37.73 0.92 14.98
CA THR A 120 37.33 0.11 13.81
C THR A 120 35.82 0.21 13.55
N ILE A 121 34.98 0.17 14.59
CA ILE A 121 33.53 0.36 14.46
C ILE A 121 33.21 1.75 13.91
N LEU A 122 33.90 2.80 14.40
CA LEU A 122 33.74 4.17 13.91
C LEU A 122 34.16 4.33 12.44
N PHE A 123 35.24 3.65 12.01
CA PHE A 123 35.64 3.65 10.60
C PHE A 123 34.59 2.97 9.71
N MET A 124 34.08 1.81 10.11
CA MET A 124 33.03 1.09 9.38
C MET A 124 31.73 1.88 9.30
N GLY A 125 31.44 2.71 10.31
CA GLY A 125 30.30 3.62 10.31
C GLY A 125 30.47 4.86 9.41
N SER A 126 31.69 5.17 8.94
CA SER A 126 31.96 6.37 8.14
C SER A 126 31.85 6.11 6.63
N ASP A 127 31.79 7.17 5.82
CA ASP A 127 31.97 7.04 4.38
C ASP A 127 33.38 6.59 4.02
N PHE A 128 33.51 5.75 2.99
CA PHE A 128 34.76 5.11 2.60
C PHE A 128 35.99 6.05 2.58
N LEU A 129 35.91 7.17 1.84
CA LEU A 129 37.02 8.12 1.76
C LEU A 129 37.36 8.76 3.12
N VAL A 130 36.33 9.03 3.92
CA VAL A 130 36.48 9.62 5.25
C VAL A 130 37.10 8.61 6.22
N GLY A 131 36.61 7.37 6.22
CA GLY A 131 37.15 6.27 7.02
C GLY A 131 38.58 5.93 6.64
N LEU A 132 38.91 5.93 5.35
CA LEU A 132 40.29 5.80 4.88
C LEU A 132 41.19 6.90 5.44
N CYS A 133 40.79 8.17 5.26
CA CYS A 133 41.60 9.29 5.74
C CYS A 133 41.77 9.23 7.26
N ALA A 134 40.70 8.93 8.01
CA ALA A 134 40.75 8.78 9.46
C ALA A 134 41.67 7.63 9.89
N ASN A 135 41.63 6.48 9.23
CA ASN A 135 42.49 5.33 9.53
C ASN A 135 43.98 5.68 9.38
N PHE A 136 44.36 6.35 8.29
CA PHE A 136 45.74 6.81 8.09
C PHE A 136 46.16 7.88 9.12
N LEU A 137 45.28 8.86 9.39
CA LEU A 137 45.56 9.90 10.38
C LEU A 137 45.74 9.33 11.78
N LEU A 138 44.93 8.35 12.19
CA LEU A 138 45.08 7.68 13.47
C LEU A 138 46.34 6.82 13.55
N ALA A 139 46.71 6.13 12.47
CA ALA A 139 47.96 5.37 12.44
C ALA A 139 49.18 6.30 12.64
N ILE A 140 49.17 7.47 11.99
CA ILE A 140 50.21 8.50 12.16
C ILE A 140 50.18 9.05 13.59
N ALA A 141 49.01 9.42 14.11
CA ALA A 141 48.88 9.96 15.45
C ALA A 141 49.39 8.98 16.52
N ARG A 142 49.03 7.70 16.41
CA ARG A 142 49.51 6.66 17.32
C ARG A 142 51.01 6.44 17.22
N ALA A 143 51.56 6.39 16.01
CA ALA A 143 53.01 6.28 15.82
C ALA A 143 53.74 7.48 16.45
N ALA A 144 53.22 8.70 16.28
CA ALA A 144 53.77 9.90 16.89
C ALA A 144 53.69 9.88 18.43
N ILE A 145 52.54 9.48 18.99
CA ILE A 145 52.34 9.32 20.44
C ILE A 145 53.32 8.30 21.00
N THR A 146 53.47 7.14 20.36
CA THR A 146 54.41 6.11 20.82
C THR A 146 55.84 6.61 20.74
N PHE A 147 56.22 7.35 19.70
CA PHE A 147 57.56 7.95 19.58
C PHE A 147 57.85 9.02 20.64
N ILE A 148 56.85 9.78 21.08
CA ILE A 148 57.01 10.77 22.16
C ILE A 148 57.19 10.07 23.52
N ASN A 149 56.50 8.95 23.75
CA ASN A 149 56.49 8.26 25.03
C ASN A 149 57.51 7.12 25.15
N GLN A 150 58.09 6.66 24.04
CA GLN A 150 59.14 5.65 23.98
C GLN A 150 60.20 6.06 22.95
N ASP A 151 61.48 5.97 23.32
CA ASP A 151 62.62 6.47 22.52
C ASP A 151 62.72 5.84 21.11
N PHE A 152 62.13 4.67 20.87
CA PHE A 152 62.09 4.05 19.55
C PHE A 152 60.95 3.04 19.36
N LEU A 153 60.39 3.04 18.15
CA LEU A 153 59.55 1.96 17.64
C LEU A 153 60.43 0.90 16.97
N THR A 154 60.21 -0.38 17.29
CA THR A 154 60.88 -1.49 16.61
C THR A 154 60.40 -1.62 15.16
N PHE A 155 61.25 -2.15 14.29
CA PHE A 155 60.91 -2.42 12.89
C PHE A 155 59.61 -3.25 12.75
N GLN A 156 59.42 -4.24 13.62
CA GLN A 156 58.22 -5.09 13.62
C GLN A 156 56.94 -4.29 13.89
N GLN A 157 56.97 -3.29 14.78
CA GLN A 157 55.81 -2.44 15.08
C GLN A 157 55.46 -1.53 13.90
N TYR A 158 56.45 -0.97 13.20
CA TYR A 158 56.20 -0.22 11.96
C TYR A 158 55.54 -1.10 10.90
N LEU A 159 56.09 -2.30 10.68
CA LEU A 159 55.57 -3.23 9.69
C LEU A 159 54.14 -3.66 10.00
N TYR A 160 53.82 -3.97 11.27
CA TYR A 160 52.44 -4.28 11.66
C TYR A 160 51.50 -3.10 11.52
N THR A 161 51.94 -1.88 11.87
CA THR A 161 51.11 -0.68 11.72
C THR A 161 50.74 -0.47 10.25
N ILE A 162 51.70 -0.61 9.33
CA ILE A 162 51.46 -0.49 7.88
C ILE A 162 50.52 -1.59 7.38
N LEU A 163 50.79 -2.85 7.72
CA LEU A 163 49.97 -3.98 7.26
C LEU A 163 48.53 -3.89 7.77
N ILE A 164 48.34 -3.56 9.06
CA ILE A 164 47.01 -3.43 9.66
C ILE A 164 46.27 -2.24 9.05
N THR A 165 46.94 -1.10 8.85
CA THR A 165 46.33 0.08 8.22
C THR A 165 45.83 -0.27 6.81
N ILE A 166 46.66 -0.92 5.98
CA ILE A 166 46.27 -1.37 4.64
C ILE A 166 45.15 -2.42 4.69
N GLY A 167 45.23 -3.38 5.61
CA GLY A 167 44.22 -4.42 5.79
C GLY A 167 42.85 -3.84 6.15
N ILE A 168 42.79 -2.91 7.09
CA ILE A 168 41.56 -2.18 7.45
C ILE A 168 41.03 -1.38 6.27
N SER A 169 41.91 -0.70 5.52
CA SER A 169 41.53 0.02 4.30
C SER A 169 40.91 -0.89 3.24
N GLY A 170 41.44 -2.11 3.07
CA GLY A 170 40.87 -3.13 2.18
C GLY A 170 39.50 -3.64 2.65
N LEU A 171 39.34 -3.84 3.96
CA LEU A 171 38.05 -4.22 4.55
C LEU A 171 37.00 -3.12 4.40
N LEU A 172 37.37 -1.85 4.61
CA LEU A 172 36.49 -0.70 4.38
C LEU A 172 36.05 -0.63 2.92
N TYR A 173 36.95 -0.86 1.97
CA TYR A 173 36.64 -0.88 0.54
C TYR A 173 35.63 -1.98 0.20
N GLN A 174 35.87 -3.22 0.64
CA GLN A 174 34.96 -4.34 0.36
C GLN A 174 33.58 -4.15 1.02
N SER A 175 33.56 -3.67 2.27
CA SER A 175 32.33 -3.39 3.00
C SER A 175 31.46 -2.35 2.29
N GLU A 176 32.03 -1.20 1.93
CA GLU A 176 31.31 -0.13 1.22
C GLU A 176 30.82 -0.62 -0.15
N LEU A 177 31.66 -1.37 -0.89
CA LEU A 177 31.29 -1.94 -2.18
C LEU A 177 30.08 -2.87 -2.05
N TYR A 178 30.06 -3.73 -1.03
CA TYR A 178 28.95 -4.65 -0.77
C TYR A 178 27.68 -3.89 -0.38
N GLN A 179 27.77 -2.91 0.51
CA GLN A 179 26.64 -2.08 0.93
C GLN A 179 26.02 -1.33 -0.25
N ARG A 180 26.83 -0.74 -1.13
CA ARG A 180 26.36 -0.03 -2.32
C ARG A 180 25.70 -0.96 -3.33
N ARG A 181 26.24 -2.16 -3.55
CA ARG A 181 25.59 -3.19 -4.37
C ARG A 181 24.26 -3.62 -3.78
N SER A 182 24.21 -3.90 -2.47
CA SER A 182 22.98 -4.25 -1.77
C SER A 182 21.92 -3.16 -1.90
N TYR A 183 22.31 -1.89 -1.75
CA TYR A 183 21.42 -0.75 -1.95
C TYR A 183 20.83 -0.71 -3.37
N LEU A 184 21.65 -0.90 -4.42
CA LEU A 184 21.18 -0.98 -5.79
C LEU A 184 20.16 -2.11 -6.02
N TYR A 185 20.35 -3.25 -5.35
CA TYR A 185 19.40 -4.36 -5.40
C TYR A 185 18.08 -4.03 -4.70
N GLN A 186 18.09 -3.21 -3.65
CA GLN A 186 16.90 -2.76 -2.93
C GLN A 186 16.13 -1.66 -3.69
N THR A 187 16.82 -0.78 -4.40
CA THR A 187 16.21 0.28 -5.22
C THR A 187 15.68 -0.22 -6.57
N LYS A 188 15.49 -1.54 -6.74
CA LYS A 188 15.10 -2.16 -8.02
C LYS A 188 13.78 -1.61 -8.56
N ASP A 189 13.87 -1.25 -9.82
CA ASP A 189 12.85 -0.53 -10.57
C ASP A 189 11.68 -1.46 -10.96
N THR A 190 10.76 -1.72 -10.01
CA THR A 190 9.45 -2.34 -10.32
C THR A 190 8.57 -1.46 -11.20
N THR A 191 9.03 -0.26 -11.53
CA THR A 191 8.32 0.74 -12.32
C THR A 191 7.99 0.21 -13.70
N TRP A 192 8.88 -0.54 -14.35
CA TRP A 192 8.57 -1.20 -15.63
C TRP A 192 7.50 -2.29 -15.50
N GLU A 193 7.51 -3.06 -14.41
CA GLU A 193 6.46 -4.07 -14.14
C GLU A 193 5.11 -3.42 -13.85
N LYS A 194 5.11 -2.27 -13.17
CA LYS A 194 3.92 -1.46 -12.90
C LYS A 194 3.42 -0.75 -14.15
N ILE A 195 4.31 -0.31 -15.04
CA ILE A 195 3.98 0.41 -16.29
C ILE A 195 3.53 -0.55 -17.39
N LEU A 196 4.11 -1.75 -17.49
CA LEU A 196 3.81 -2.72 -18.55
C LEU A 196 2.29 -2.91 -18.79
N PRO A 197 1.47 -3.14 -17.74
CA PRO A 197 0.02 -3.27 -17.86
C PRO A 197 -0.68 -2.10 -18.56
N PHE A 198 -0.17 -0.88 -18.40
CA PHE A 198 -0.74 0.32 -18.99
C PHE A 198 -0.33 0.55 -20.44
N VAL A 199 0.84 0.02 -20.84
CA VAL A 199 1.36 0.12 -22.22
C VAL A 199 0.73 -0.94 -23.14
N ILE A 200 0.39 -2.11 -22.60
CA ILE A 200 -0.14 -3.21 -23.39
C ILE A 200 -1.67 -3.12 -23.44
N CYS A 201 -2.20 -2.56 -24.52
CA CYS A 201 -3.66 -2.48 -24.72
C CYS A 201 -4.33 -3.83 -25.04
N LYS A 202 -3.54 -4.89 -25.29
CA LYS A 202 -4.05 -6.24 -25.62
C LYS A 202 -4.17 -7.10 -24.36
N PRO A 203 -5.03 -8.15 -24.36
CA PRO A 203 -5.09 -9.08 -23.24
C PRO A 203 -3.72 -9.77 -23.04
N PHE A 204 -3.17 -9.71 -21.82
CA PHE A 204 -1.86 -10.27 -21.51
C PHE A 204 -1.82 -11.01 -20.17
N LEU A 205 -0.82 -11.87 -20.04
CA LEU A 205 -0.48 -12.64 -18.85
C LEU A 205 1.03 -12.56 -18.59
N ILE A 206 1.44 -12.24 -17.36
CA ILE A 206 2.84 -12.23 -16.92
C ILE A 206 3.00 -13.18 -15.75
N PHE A 207 3.98 -14.08 -15.84
CA PHE A 207 4.25 -15.07 -14.83
C PHE A 207 5.74 -15.46 -14.80
N LYS A 208 6.18 -16.02 -13.68
CA LYS A 208 7.54 -16.53 -13.47
C LYS A 208 7.51 -18.01 -13.13
N PHE A 209 8.61 -18.69 -13.41
CA PHE A 209 8.82 -20.04 -12.90
C PHE A 209 9.50 -19.95 -11.53
N ASP A 210 8.86 -20.49 -10.50
CA ASP A 210 9.45 -20.66 -9.19
C ASP A 210 10.15 -22.03 -9.11
N LYS A 211 11.46 -21.99 -8.87
CA LYS A 211 12.31 -23.17 -8.76
C LYS A 211 12.01 -23.96 -7.49
N ASP A 212 11.69 -23.28 -6.40
CA ASP A 212 11.57 -23.92 -5.08
C ASP A 212 10.26 -24.71 -5.01
N SER A 213 9.18 -24.16 -5.56
CA SER A 213 7.87 -24.81 -5.63
C SER A 213 7.61 -25.57 -6.93
N PHE A 214 8.58 -25.61 -7.86
CA PHE A 214 8.44 -26.19 -9.21
C PHE A 214 7.13 -25.80 -9.92
N SER A 215 6.74 -24.53 -9.81
CA SER A 215 5.43 -24.07 -10.28
C SER A 215 5.50 -22.71 -10.96
N PHE A 216 4.55 -22.45 -11.86
CA PHE A 216 4.43 -21.14 -12.50
C PHE A 216 3.57 -20.22 -11.63
N GLN A 217 4.17 -19.13 -11.15
CA GLN A 217 3.54 -18.12 -10.32
C GLN A 217 3.11 -16.92 -11.15
N GLN A 218 1.86 -16.52 -10.99
CA GLN A 218 1.31 -15.33 -11.62
C GLN A 218 1.95 -14.07 -11.04
N ILE A 219 2.36 -13.14 -11.90
CA ILE A 219 2.81 -11.80 -11.52
C ILE A 219 1.70 -10.79 -11.81
N ALA A 220 1.19 -10.79 -13.05
CA ALA A 220 0.15 -9.85 -13.47
C ALA A 220 -0.75 -10.46 -14.55
N ILE A 221 -2.01 -10.07 -14.54
CA ILE A 221 -3.00 -10.46 -15.55
C ILE A 221 -3.87 -9.26 -15.90
N ASN A 222 -4.22 -9.10 -17.18
CA ASN A 222 -5.23 -8.13 -17.58
C ASN A 222 -6.61 -8.61 -17.11
N LYS A 223 -7.35 -7.82 -16.30
CA LYS A 223 -8.69 -8.19 -15.81
C LYS A 223 -9.69 -8.49 -16.94
N SER A 224 -9.52 -7.90 -18.12
CA SER A 224 -10.38 -8.18 -19.28
C SER A 224 -10.30 -9.64 -19.75
N LEU A 225 -9.22 -10.35 -19.43
CA LEU A 225 -8.99 -11.75 -19.77
C LEU A 225 -9.84 -12.67 -18.87
N THR A 226 -9.87 -12.39 -17.55
CA THR A 226 -10.61 -13.18 -16.54
C THR A 226 -12.12 -12.92 -16.54
N ASP A 227 -12.56 -11.72 -16.94
CA ASP A 227 -13.98 -11.37 -16.99
C ASP A 227 -14.70 -11.95 -18.22
N SER A 228 -13.94 -12.45 -19.21
CA SER A 228 -14.50 -13.18 -20.34
C SER A 228 -14.86 -14.60 -19.90
N GLN A 229 -16.13 -15.02 -20.05
CA GLN A 229 -16.63 -16.35 -19.68
C GLN A 229 -15.86 -17.52 -20.34
N GLU A 230 -15.01 -17.23 -21.31
CA GLU A 230 -14.34 -18.21 -22.17
C GLU A 230 -12.87 -18.47 -21.76
N MET A 231 -12.24 -17.53 -21.06
CA MET A 231 -10.91 -17.67 -20.43
C MET A 231 -11.01 -17.56 -18.91
N GLN A 232 -12.04 -18.19 -18.33
CA GLN A 232 -12.06 -18.44 -16.90
C GLN A 232 -11.14 -19.62 -16.60
N PHE A 233 -9.99 -19.30 -16.03
CA PHE A 233 -9.08 -20.25 -15.40
C PHE A 233 -8.81 -19.74 -13.99
N ASP A 234 -8.81 -20.64 -13.01
CA ASP A 234 -8.65 -20.26 -11.60
C ASP A 234 -7.20 -19.93 -11.29
N SER A 235 -6.26 -20.44 -12.10
CA SER A 235 -4.84 -20.13 -11.99
C SER A 235 -4.10 -20.18 -13.33
N VAL A 236 -3.00 -19.43 -13.43
CA VAL A 236 -2.05 -19.51 -14.57
C VAL A 236 -1.59 -20.95 -14.82
N GLY A 237 -1.41 -21.74 -13.75
CA GLY A 237 -1.01 -23.13 -13.87
C GLY A 237 -2.00 -23.98 -14.68
N GLU A 238 -3.30 -23.78 -14.50
CA GLU A 238 -4.35 -24.47 -15.27
C GLU A 238 -4.33 -24.05 -16.74
N PHE A 239 -4.25 -22.75 -17.00
CA PHE A 239 -4.16 -22.23 -18.36
C PHE A 239 -2.98 -22.86 -19.12
N LEU A 240 -1.80 -22.93 -18.50
CA LEU A 240 -0.60 -23.51 -19.12
C LEU A 240 -0.68 -25.03 -19.32
N LYS A 241 -1.42 -25.74 -18.46
CA LYS A 241 -1.64 -27.20 -18.58
C LYS A 241 -2.63 -27.53 -19.71
N GLU A 242 -3.70 -26.76 -19.82
CA GLU A 242 -4.75 -26.97 -20.81
C GLU A 242 -4.39 -26.45 -22.20
N CYS A 243 -3.58 -25.39 -22.29
CA CYS A 243 -3.07 -24.88 -23.56
C CYS A 243 -2.12 -25.88 -24.20
N LYS A 244 -2.35 -26.18 -25.48
CA LYS A 244 -1.46 -27.01 -26.30
C LYS A 244 -0.81 -26.17 -27.39
N TYR A 245 0.49 -26.33 -27.54
CA TYR A 245 1.25 -25.88 -28.69
C TYR A 245 1.71 -27.14 -29.44
N GLU A 246 1.26 -27.28 -30.69
CA GLU A 246 1.42 -28.51 -31.46
C GLU A 246 0.87 -29.75 -30.71
N LYS A 247 1.74 -30.66 -30.24
CA LYS A 247 1.39 -31.87 -29.48
C LYS A 247 1.75 -31.79 -28.00
N LEU A 248 2.38 -30.69 -27.55
CA LEU A 248 2.87 -30.52 -26.18
C LEU A 248 1.99 -29.51 -25.44
N THR A 249 1.90 -29.66 -24.12
CA THR A 249 1.31 -28.61 -23.28
C THR A 249 2.22 -27.40 -23.27
N LEU A 250 1.63 -26.21 -23.20
CA LEU A 250 2.38 -24.96 -23.13
C LEU A 250 3.27 -24.94 -21.89
N GLN A 251 2.83 -25.52 -20.77
CA GLN A 251 3.65 -25.72 -19.58
C GLN A 251 4.96 -26.48 -19.89
N LYS A 252 4.88 -27.63 -20.59
CA LYS A 252 6.04 -28.46 -20.91
C LYS A 252 6.97 -27.75 -21.90
N TYR A 253 6.40 -27.05 -22.87
CA TYR A 253 7.15 -26.24 -23.82
C TYR A 253 7.95 -25.12 -23.13
N LEU A 254 7.31 -24.37 -22.22
CA LEU A 254 7.96 -23.30 -21.47
C LEU A 254 9.05 -23.82 -20.53
N PHE A 255 8.85 -25.00 -19.94
CA PHE A 255 9.89 -25.64 -19.11
C PHE A 255 11.13 -26.04 -19.93
N GLN A 256 10.94 -26.60 -21.13
CA GLN A 256 12.07 -26.91 -22.04
C GLN A 256 12.81 -25.63 -22.49
N LYS A 257 12.08 -24.53 -22.67
CA LYS A 257 12.67 -23.22 -22.95
C LYS A 257 13.44 -22.66 -21.75
N TYR A 258 12.93 -22.84 -20.53
CA TYR A 258 13.58 -22.42 -19.30
C TYR A 258 15.02 -22.97 -19.18
N GLU A 259 15.20 -24.28 -19.36
CA GLU A 259 16.50 -24.94 -19.27
C GLU A 259 17.51 -24.37 -20.28
N LYS A 260 17.05 -24.09 -21.50
CA LYS A 260 17.88 -23.50 -22.56
C LYS A 260 18.19 -22.02 -22.33
N PHE A 261 17.31 -21.29 -21.65
CA PHE A 261 17.46 -19.85 -21.43
C PHE A 261 18.29 -19.54 -20.18
N ASN A 262 18.25 -20.42 -19.18
CA ASN A 262 19.00 -20.26 -17.92
C ASN A 262 20.52 -20.29 -18.11
N THR A 263 21.01 -20.75 -19.27
CA THR A 263 22.45 -20.75 -19.62
C THR A 263 22.91 -19.47 -20.33
N LEU A 264 21.99 -18.62 -20.80
CA LEU A 264 22.30 -17.44 -21.61
C LEU A 264 21.93 -16.17 -20.84
N VAL A 265 22.94 -15.48 -20.31
CA VAL A 265 22.77 -14.22 -19.57
C VAL A 265 22.34 -13.11 -20.53
N ASN A 266 21.28 -12.36 -20.16
CA ASN A 266 20.76 -11.16 -20.86
C ASN A 266 20.10 -11.37 -22.24
N ASN A 267 19.51 -12.52 -22.52
CA ASN A 267 18.71 -12.68 -23.74
C ASN A 267 17.25 -12.27 -23.54
N ILE A 268 16.65 -11.74 -24.61
CA ILE A 268 15.21 -11.54 -24.77
C ILE A 268 14.81 -12.37 -25.99
N ASP A 269 13.87 -13.32 -25.83
CA ASP A 269 13.32 -14.11 -26.92
C ASP A 269 11.85 -13.74 -27.11
N CYS A 270 11.46 -13.46 -28.35
CA CYS A 270 10.11 -13.05 -28.71
C CYS A 270 9.62 -13.93 -29.85
N GLN A 271 8.53 -14.66 -29.61
CA GLN A 271 8.00 -15.65 -30.54
C GLN A 271 6.50 -15.48 -30.71
N LYS A 272 6.02 -15.65 -31.94
CA LYS A 272 4.59 -15.76 -32.22
C LYS A 272 4.23 -17.23 -32.28
N LEU A 273 3.26 -17.64 -31.47
CA LEU A 273 2.79 -19.02 -31.38
C LEU A 273 1.30 -19.06 -31.68
N GLU A 274 0.86 -20.14 -32.33
CA GLU A 274 -0.55 -20.47 -32.46
C GLU A 274 -0.86 -21.62 -31.51
N ILE A 275 -1.65 -21.32 -30.47
CA ILE A 275 -1.98 -22.26 -29.41
C ILE A 275 -3.44 -22.70 -29.49
N TYR A 276 -3.68 -23.90 -28.98
CA TYR A 276 -5.00 -24.49 -28.85
C TYR A 276 -5.38 -24.50 -27.38
N TYR A 277 -6.40 -23.73 -27.02
CA TYR A 277 -6.99 -23.77 -25.69
C TYR A 277 -8.40 -24.33 -25.80
N LYS A 278 -8.68 -25.43 -25.10
CA LYS A 278 -9.93 -26.20 -25.20
C LYS A 278 -10.26 -26.59 -26.66
N LYS A 279 -11.11 -25.81 -27.34
CA LYS A 279 -11.52 -26.01 -28.76
C LYS A 279 -11.20 -24.82 -29.67
N SER A 280 -10.56 -23.78 -29.14
CA SER A 280 -10.29 -22.53 -29.85
C SER A 280 -8.82 -22.40 -30.22
N ARG A 281 -8.57 -21.90 -31.43
CA ARG A 281 -7.24 -21.51 -31.91
C ARG A 281 -7.00 -20.05 -31.57
N MET A 282 -5.83 -19.75 -31.03
CA MET A 282 -5.45 -18.41 -30.59
C MET A 282 -4.04 -18.10 -31.04
N LYS A 283 -3.84 -16.90 -31.58
CA LYS A 283 -2.51 -16.38 -31.89
C LYS A 283 -1.99 -15.59 -30.71
N ILE A 284 -0.87 -16.02 -30.16
CA ILE A 284 -0.20 -15.38 -29.03
C ILE A 284 1.20 -14.91 -29.42
N LYS A 285 1.66 -13.86 -28.75
CA LYS A 285 3.07 -13.47 -28.67
C LYS A 285 3.59 -13.90 -27.31
N LEU A 286 4.58 -14.79 -27.31
CA LEU A 286 5.33 -15.18 -26.13
C LEU A 286 6.64 -14.38 -26.10
N LEU A 287 6.83 -13.62 -25.03
CA LEU A 287 8.08 -12.94 -24.71
C LEU A 287 8.70 -13.65 -23.49
N ILE A 288 9.96 -14.07 -23.63
CA ILE A 288 10.78 -14.64 -22.57
C ILE A 288 11.92 -13.66 -22.31
N TYR A 289 12.05 -13.21 -21.07
CA TYR A 289 13.08 -12.24 -20.71
C TYR A 289 13.64 -12.55 -19.33
N CYS A 290 14.93 -12.25 -19.14
CA CYS A 290 15.62 -12.42 -17.87
C CYS A 290 15.94 -11.04 -17.30
N VAL A 291 15.42 -10.74 -16.10
CA VAL A 291 15.82 -9.56 -15.31
C VAL A 291 16.59 -10.05 -14.09
N ASP A 292 15.86 -10.75 -13.21
CA ASP A 292 16.40 -11.41 -12.02
C ASP A 292 16.14 -12.92 -12.08
N THR A 293 14.94 -13.25 -12.54
CA THR A 293 14.46 -14.59 -12.84
C THR A 293 13.92 -14.59 -14.26
N ILE A 294 13.87 -15.77 -14.87
CA ILE A 294 13.24 -15.93 -16.18
C ILE A 294 11.74 -15.69 -16.03
N ARG A 295 11.25 -14.72 -16.79
CA ARG A 295 9.84 -14.34 -16.83
C ARG A 295 9.27 -14.59 -18.20
N TYR A 296 7.98 -14.89 -18.18
CA TYR A 296 7.19 -15.18 -19.35
C TYR A 296 6.06 -14.18 -19.43
N MET A 297 5.88 -13.65 -20.63
CA MET A 297 4.79 -12.75 -20.95
C MET A 297 4.09 -13.26 -22.19
N ILE A 298 2.79 -13.51 -22.07
CA ILE A 298 1.93 -13.95 -23.16
C ILE A 298 0.98 -12.81 -23.49
N VAL A 299 1.00 -12.34 -24.75
CA VAL A 299 0.05 -11.36 -25.28
C VAL A 299 -0.83 -12.03 -26.31
N ILE A 300 -2.15 -11.93 -26.16
CA ILE A 300 -3.11 -12.53 -27.07
C ILE A 300 -3.35 -11.54 -28.22
N GLU A 301 -2.96 -11.91 -29.45
CA GLU A 301 -3.03 -11.02 -30.61
C GLU A 301 -4.38 -11.04 -31.31
N ALA A 302 -4.99 -12.22 -31.43
CA ALA A 302 -6.31 -12.42 -32.02
C ALA A 302 -6.94 -13.71 -31.45
N ALA A 303 -8.16 -13.59 -30.94
CA ALA A 303 -9.10 -14.71 -30.86
C ALA A 303 -9.81 -14.81 -32.22
N ASP A 304 -10.13 -16.03 -32.67
CA ASP A 304 -10.67 -16.31 -34.00
C ASP A 304 -11.83 -15.35 -34.38
N GLN A 305 -11.80 -14.77 -35.58
CA GLN A 305 -12.78 -13.75 -36.02
C GLN A 305 -14.21 -14.32 -35.99
N ALA A 306 -14.35 -15.60 -36.34
CA ALA A 306 -15.60 -16.36 -36.27
C ALA A 306 -16.19 -16.42 -34.85
N PHE A 307 -15.33 -16.28 -33.85
CA PHE A 307 -15.71 -16.33 -32.45
C PHE A 307 -16.21 -14.98 -31.92
N ILE A 308 -15.57 -13.88 -32.35
CA ILE A 308 -16.05 -12.51 -32.11
C ILE A 308 -17.47 -12.36 -32.71
N ASP A 309 -17.68 -12.90 -33.91
CA ASP A 309 -18.99 -12.90 -34.57
C ASP A 309 -20.03 -13.77 -33.84
N LEU A 310 -19.63 -14.92 -33.29
CA LEU A 310 -20.49 -15.77 -32.46
C LEU A 310 -20.90 -15.07 -31.15
N LYS A 311 -19.96 -14.38 -30.49
CA LYS A 311 -20.22 -13.59 -29.28
C LYS A 311 -21.22 -12.47 -29.58
N PHE A 312 -21.04 -11.76 -30.69
CA PHE A 312 -21.96 -10.71 -31.11
C PHE A 312 -23.36 -11.27 -31.41
N LYS A 313 -23.46 -12.42 -32.09
CA LYS A 313 -24.73 -13.12 -32.32
C LYS A 313 -25.41 -13.55 -31.03
N TYR A 314 -24.67 -14.13 -30.09
CA TYR A 314 -25.22 -14.58 -28.81
C TYR A 314 -25.73 -13.41 -27.95
N GLN A 315 -24.98 -12.31 -27.88
CA GLN A 315 -25.40 -11.09 -27.17
C GLN A 315 -26.66 -10.48 -27.79
N ASN A 316 -26.76 -10.44 -29.11
CA ASN A 316 -27.96 -9.97 -29.79
C ASN A 316 -29.16 -10.90 -29.52
N HIS A 317 -28.95 -12.21 -29.53
CA HIS A 317 -29.99 -13.18 -29.21
C HIS A 317 -30.48 -13.07 -27.75
N LEU A 318 -29.58 -12.83 -26.79
CA LEU A 318 -29.96 -12.55 -25.40
C LEU A 318 -30.77 -11.25 -25.27
N LYS A 319 -30.39 -10.19 -25.98
CA LYS A 319 -31.17 -8.93 -26.01
C LYS A 319 -32.57 -9.18 -26.57
N GLU A 320 -32.69 -9.94 -27.65
CA GLU A 320 -33.98 -10.29 -28.24
C GLU A 320 -34.86 -11.13 -27.30
N ILE A 321 -34.30 -12.16 -26.64
CA ILE A 321 -35.03 -12.96 -25.64
C ILE A 321 -35.50 -12.05 -24.50
N THR A 322 -34.61 -11.23 -23.95
CA THR A 322 -34.93 -10.31 -22.85
C THR A 322 -36.05 -9.35 -23.25
N GLN A 323 -36.00 -8.83 -24.49
CA GLN A 323 -37.02 -7.94 -25.03
C GLN A 323 -38.36 -8.66 -25.25
N LYS A 324 -38.36 -9.90 -25.75
CA LYS A 324 -39.55 -10.76 -25.87
C LYS A 324 -40.18 -11.02 -24.50
N TYR A 325 -39.37 -11.37 -23.50
CA TYR A 325 -39.82 -11.62 -22.14
C TYR A 325 -40.40 -10.35 -21.49
N ASN A 326 -39.73 -9.21 -21.62
CA ASN A 326 -40.24 -7.92 -21.16
C ASN A 326 -41.55 -7.51 -21.85
N ASN A 327 -41.70 -7.79 -23.15
CA ASN A 327 -42.94 -7.55 -23.87
C ASN A 327 -44.08 -8.48 -23.40
N GLN A 328 -43.78 -9.74 -23.09
CA GLN A 328 -44.74 -10.67 -22.50
C GLN A 328 -45.15 -10.23 -21.10
N LEU A 329 -44.21 -9.83 -20.24
CA LEU A 329 -44.50 -9.27 -18.92
C LEU A 329 -45.36 -8.00 -19.02
N LYS A 330 -45.09 -7.11 -19.98
CA LYS A 330 -45.94 -5.93 -20.24
C LYS A 330 -47.35 -6.32 -20.67
N LYS A 331 -47.51 -7.34 -21.53
CA LYS A 331 -48.82 -7.84 -21.95
C LYS A 331 -49.58 -8.49 -20.79
N LEU A 332 -48.91 -9.32 -19.99
CA LEU A 332 -49.46 -9.93 -18.78
C LEU A 332 -49.86 -8.87 -17.77
N ALA A 333 -49.03 -7.86 -17.52
CA ALA A 333 -49.37 -6.74 -16.64
C ALA A 333 -50.58 -5.94 -17.13
N LYS A 334 -50.72 -5.73 -18.46
CA LYS A 334 -51.91 -5.09 -19.04
C LYS A 334 -53.17 -5.96 -18.89
N LEU A 335 -53.06 -7.27 -19.12
CA LEU A 335 -54.17 -8.23 -18.96
C LEU A 335 -54.59 -8.36 -17.50
N LEU A 336 -53.61 -8.47 -16.58
CA LEU A 336 -53.80 -8.43 -15.13
C LEU A 336 -54.48 -7.13 -14.75
N ASN A 337 -53.98 -5.95 -15.14
CA ASN A 337 -54.64 -4.67 -14.84
C ASN A 337 -56.07 -4.58 -15.40
N LYS A 338 -56.34 -5.14 -16.58
CA LYS A 338 -57.68 -5.14 -17.18
C LYS A 338 -58.65 -6.06 -16.43
N ARG A 339 -58.20 -7.24 -15.99
CA ARG A 339 -59.02 -8.18 -15.20
C ARG A 339 -59.15 -7.76 -13.73
N LEU A 340 -58.08 -7.21 -13.17
CA LEU A 340 -58.00 -6.71 -11.81
C LEU A 340 -58.81 -5.43 -11.62
N LYS A 341 -59.01 -4.58 -12.65
CA LYS A 341 -59.95 -3.44 -12.59
C LYS A 341 -61.37 -3.82 -12.15
N ASN A 342 -61.76 -5.08 -12.35
CA ASN A 342 -63.06 -5.61 -11.95
C ASN A 342 -63.04 -6.24 -10.53
N CYS A 343 -61.87 -6.44 -9.94
CA CYS A 343 -61.68 -6.97 -8.59
C CYS A 343 -61.20 -5.86 -7.64
N LYS A 344 -61.55 -5.97 -6.36
CA LYS A 344 -61.23 -5.02 -5.27
C LYS A 344 -59.91 -4.25 -5.48
N MET A 345 -60.02 -2.91 -5.47
CA MET A 345 -58.91 -1.93 -5.70
C MET A 345 -57.60 -2.21 -4.93
N GLN A 346 -57.68 -2.96 -3.83
CA GLN A 346 -56.55 -3.29 -2.94
C GLN A 346 -55.52 -4.26 -3.55
N MET A 347 -55.95 -5.31 -4.28
CA MET A 347 -55.00 -6.22 -4.94
C MET A 347 -54.32 -5.55 -6.13
N ILE A 348 -55.02 -4.65 -6.82
CA ILE A 348 -54.48 -3.91 -7.97
C ILE A 348 -53.27 -3.07 -7.56
N SER A 349 -53.41 -2.34 -6.45
CA SER A 349 -52.33 -1.50 -5.94
C SER A 349 -51.13 -2.34 -5.47
N GLU A 350 -51.33 -3.49 -4.81
CA GLU A 350 -50.22 -4.37 -4.39
C GLU A 350 -49.45 -4.93 -5.59
N VAL A 351 -50.16 -5.48 -6.58
CA VAL A 351 -49.54 -6.01 -7.80
C VAL A 351 -48.81 -4.91 -8.56
N SER A 352 -49.38 -3.71 -8.64
CA SER A 352 -48.73 -2.59 -9.33
C SER A 352 -47.45 -2.11 -8.63
N ILE A 353 -47.41 -2.14 -7.29
CA ILE A 353 -46.24 -1.82 -6.49
C ILE A 353 -45.17 -2.89 -6.68
N SER A 354 -45.53 -4.17 -6.64
CA SER A 354 -44.60 -5.28 -6.89
C SER A 354 -44.01 -5.27 -8.31
N VAL A 355 -44.80 -4.88 -9.32
CA VAL A 355 -44.29 -4.71 -10.70
C VAL A 355 -43.31 -3.53 -10.79
N LEU A 356 -43.57 -2.46 -10.05
CA LEU A 356 -42.68 -1.29 -10.01
C LEU A 356 -41.35 -1.63 -9.30
N GLU A 357 -41.42 -2.36 -8.19
CA GLU A 357 -40.27 -2.90 -7.46
C GLU A 357 -39.41 -3.81 -8.35
N PHE A 358 -40.02 -4.76 -9.05
CA PHE A 358 -39.32 -5.66 -9.96
C PHE A 358 -38.54 -4.90 -11.07
N ARG A 359 -39.14 -3.85 -11.62
CA ARG A 359 -38.46 -2.99 -12.61
C ARG A 359 -37.28 -2.23 -12.01
N ILE A 360 -37.41 -1.76 -10.78
CA ILE A 360 -36.32 -1.09 -10.06
C ILE A 360 -35.16 -2.07 -9.84
N LEU A 361 -35.44 -3.28 -9.35
CA LEU A 361 -34.44 -4.33 -9.12
C LEU A 361 -33.63 -4.67 -10.37
N GLN A 362 -34.27 -4.71 -11.54
CA GLN A 362 -33.57 -4.91 -12.82
C GLN A 362 -32.60 -3.78 -13.17
N SER A 363 -32.85 -2.56 -12.69
CA SER A 363 -32.08 -1.36 -13.02
C SER A 363 -30.91 -1.05 -12.08
N ILE A 364 -30.84 -1.67 -10.89
CA ILE A 364 -29.78 -1.43 -9.87
C ILE A 364 -28.36 -1.75 -10.41
N LYS A 365 -28.23 -2.59 -11.44
CA LYS A 365 -26.90 -2.94 -12.01
C LYS A 365 -26.28 -1.87 -12.91
N ASN A 366 -27.03 -0.84 -13.32
CA ASN A 366 -26.61 0.11 -14.36
C ASN A 366 -26.84 1.56 -13.94
N THR A 367 -25.95 2.16 -13.14
CA THR A 367 -26.22 3.54 -12.68
C THR A 367 -24.97 4.42 -12.65
N LYS A 368 -25.12 5.58 -13.29
CA LYS A 368 -24.29 6.78 -13.12
C LYS A 368 -24.92 7.62 -12.00
N LEU A 369 -24.12 8.44 -11.31
CA LEU A 369 -24.62 9.45 -10.38
C LEU A 369 -25.47 10.48 -11.13
N ILE A 370 -26.67 10.79 -10.62
CA ILE A 370 -27.60 11.75 -11.22
C ILE A 370 -28.02 12.79 -10.18
N ARG A 371 -28.12 14.04 -10.62
CA ARG A 371 -28.69 15.16 -9.85
C ARG A 371 -30.22 15.02 -9.79
N ILE A 372 -30.78 14.92 -8.59
CA ILE A 372 -32.21 14.74 -8.33
C ILE A 372 -32.70 15.85 -7.40
N ASN A 373 -33.79 16.53 -7.78
CA ASN A 373 -34.53 17.41 -6.88
C ASN A 373 -35.54 16.58 -6.08
N ILE A 374 -35.40 16.57 -4.76
CA ILE A 374 -36.24 15.77 -3.87
C ILE A 374 -37.69 16.26 -3.82
N SER A 375 -37.96 17.57 -3.86
CA SER A 375 -39.34 18.07 -3.82
C SER A 375 -40.15 17.55 -5.01
N GLN A 376 -39.55 17.58 -6.21
CA GLN A 376 -40.14 17.01 -7.43
C GLN A 376 -40.31 15.48 -7.36
N LEU A 377 -39.36 14.79 -6.72
CA LEU A 377 -39.44 13.35 -6.48
C LEU A 377 -40.61 13.00 -5.57
N PHE A 378 -40.73 13.73 -4.46
CA PHE A 378 -41.75 13.57 -3.44
C PHE A 378 -43.14 13.90 -3.98
N GLN A 379 -43.29 14.93 -4.81
CA GLN A 379 -44.53 15.19 -5.54
C GLN A 379 -44.93 14.03 -6.45
N LYS A 380 -43.98 13.44 -7.19
CA LYS A 380 -44.26 12.26 -8.03
C LYS A 380 -44.68 11.06 -7.19
N PHE A 381 -44.00 10.82 -6.07
CA PHE A 381 -44.38 9.74 -5.16
C PHE A 381 -45.73 9.96 -4.48
N TYR A 382 -46.05 11.20 -4.12
CA TYR A 382 -47.36 11.58 -3.61
C TYR A 382 -48.46 11.30 -4.65
N GLN A 383 -48.28 11.71 -5.90
CA GLN A 383 -49.22 11.40 -6.98
C GLN A 383 -49.39 9.88 -7.19
N ILE A 384 -48.30 9.13 -7.17
CA ILE A 384 -48.35 7.67 -7.38
C ILE A 384 -49.05 6.99 -6.20
N PHE A 385 -48.63 7.24 -4.97
CA PHE A 385 -49.09 6.46 -3.82
C PHE A 385 -50.34 7.02 -3.16
N HIS A 386 -50.42 8.32 -2.94
CA HIS A 386 -51.58 8.96 -2.32
C HIS A 386 -52.75 9.09 -3.30
N VAL A 387 -52.51 9.63 -4.50
CA VAL A 387 -53.60 9.86 -5.48
C VAL A 387 -54.01 8.58 -6.20
N ASN A 388 -53.07 7.84 -6.79
CA ASN A 388 -53.44 6.67 -7.60
C ASN A 388 -53.73 5.42 -6.77
N TYR A 389 -53.00 5.20 -5.67
CA TYR A 389 -53.12 3.99 -4.86
C TYR A 389 -53.84 4.18 -3.52
N LYS A 390 -54.27 5.41 -3.19
CA LYS A 390 -55.01 5.76 -1.97
C LYS A 390 -54.31 5.37 -0.67
N TYR A 391 -52.98 5.37 -0.66
CA TYR A 391 -52.20 5.23 0.58
C TYR A 391 -52.22 6.56 1.34
N LYS A 392 -52.33 6.50 2.67
CA LYS A 392 -52.17 7.68 3.54
C LYS A 392 -50.69 8.01 3.73
N ILE A 393 -50.03 8.44 2.65
CA ILE A 393 -48.62 8.84 2.66
C ILE A 393 -48.51 10.31 2.33
N TYR A 394 -47.83 11.04 3.20
CA TYR A 394 -47.56 12.45 3.03
C TYR A 394 -46.07 12.66 2.80
N PHE A 395 -45.74 13.41 1.76
CA PHE A 395 -44.38 13.82 1.47
C PHE A 395 -44.30 15.34 1.59
N GLN A 396 -43.49 15.84 2.52
CA GLN A 396 -43.30 17.27 2.75
C GLN A 396 -41.81 17.61 2.64
N ALA A 397 -41.48 18.58 1.80
CA ALA A 397 -40.15 19.17 1.73
C ALA A 397 -40.30 20.67 1.98
N LYS A 398 -39.71 21.19 3.05
CA LYS A 398 -39.80 22.62 3.37
C LYS A 398 -38.98 23.50 2.41
N GLN A 399 -37.99 22.91 1.73
CA GLN A 399 -37.16 23.56 0.73
C GLN A 399 -36.85 22.61 -0.44
N ASP A 400 -36.43 23.17 -1.57
CA ASP A 400 -36.01 22.42 -2.75
C ASP A 400 -34.58 21.87 -2.58
N TYR A 401 -34.48 20.68 -2.00
CA TYR A 401 -33.20 19.98 -1.83
C TYR A 401 -32.78 19.24 -3.09
N ILE A 402 -31.51 19.41 -3.47
CA ILE A 402 -30.89 18.75 -4.61
C ILE A 402 -29.85 17.75 -4.10
N ILE A 403 -29.99 16.50 -4.51
CA ILE A 403 -29.12 15.40 -4.12
C ILE A 403 -28.50 14.71 -5.34
N PHE A 404 -27.23 14.32 -5.28
CA PHE A 404 -26.56 13.46 -6.25
C PHE A 404 -26.55 12.01 -5.77
N THR A 405 -27.38 11.16 -6.39
CA THR A 405 -27.49 9.75 -5.99
C THR A 405 -27.75 8.84 -7.18
N TYR A 406 -27.75 7.53 -6.92
CA TYR A 406 -28.17 6.53 -7.86
C TYR A 406 -29.69 6.35 -7.75
N LYS A 407 -30.38 6.72 -8.85
CA LYS A 407 -31.84 6.87 -8.88
C LYS A 407 -32.61 5.57 -8.56
N PRO A 408 -32.24 4.39 -9.10
CA PRO A 408 -32.89 3.12 -8.74
C PRO A 408 -32.81 2.77 -7.25
N GLU A 409 -31.67 3.01 -6.62
CA GLU A 409 -31.38 2.68 -5.23
C GLU A 409 -32.24 3.55 -4.32
N LEU A 410 -32.35 4.85 -4.62
CA LEU A 410 -33.26 5.77 -3.93
C LEU A 410 -34.73 5.34 -4.08
N TYR A 411 -35.14 4.92 -5.28
CA TYR A 411 -36.50 4.44 -5.54
C TYR A 411 -36.81 3.15 -4.78
N TYR A 412 -35.85 2.22 -4.72
CA TYR A 412 -36.01 1.00 -3.96
C TYR A 412 -36.15 1.30 -2.47
N PHE A 413 -35.29 2.16 -1.93
CA PHE A 413 -35.32 2.59 -0.53
C PHE A 413 -36.69 3.13 -0.11
N ILE A 414 -37.24 4.10 -0.84
CA ILE A 414 -38.54 4.70 -0.54
C ILE A 414 -39.67 3.66 -0.67
N LEU A 415 -39.63 2.81 -1.70
CA LEU A 415 -40.67 1.82 -1.94
C LEU A 415 -40.70 0.72 -0.88
N SER A 416 -39.55 0.26 -0.41
CA SER A 416 -39.46 -0.76 0.66
C SER A 416 -40.05 -0.23 1.97
N ILE A 417 -39.82 1.04 2.30
CA ILE A 417 -40.42 1.69 3.48
C ILE A 417 -41.95 1.74 3.37
N ILE A 418 -42.46 2.15 2.21
CA ILE A 418 -43.91 2.20 1.95
C ILE A 418 -44.53 0.81 2.02
N ARG A 419 -43.85 -0.22 1.52
CA ARG A 419 -44.34 -1.61 1.56
C ARG A 419 -44.39 -2.17 2.98
N GLN A 420 -43.43 -1.81 3.82
CA GLN A 420 -43.37 -2.22 5.21
C GLN A 420 -44.47 -1.57 6.06
N SER A 421 -44.98 -0.40 5.64
CA SER A 421 -46.14 0.19 6.30
C SER A 421 -47.40 -0.64 6.03
N ASN A 422 -48.02 -1.08 7.12
CA ASN A 422 -49.37 -1.61 7.05
C ASN A 422 -50.30 -0.45 6.73
N ARG A 423 -50.80 -0.34 5.48
CA ARG A 423 -51.71 0.67 4.85
C ARG A 423 -52.63 1.53 5.74
N LYS A 424 -52.93 1.08 6.96
CA LYS A 424 -53.66 1.78 8.02
C LYS A 424 -52.85 2.89 8.69
N SER A 425 -51.52 2.79 8.74
CA SER A 425 -50.67 3.81 9.35
C SER A 425 -50.44 4.98 8.39
N GLU A 426 -50.54 6.19 8.92
CA GLU A 426 -50.20 7.41 8.18
C GLU A 426 -48.68 7.55 8.18
N ILE A 427 -48.06 7.38 7.01
CA ILE A 427 -46.61 7.59 6.87
C ILE A 427 -46.37 9.04 6.48
N GLN A 428 -45.45 9.70 7.15
CA GLN A 428 -44.98 11.01 6.73
C GLN A 428 -43.47 10.97 6.48
N PHE A 429 -43.07 11.43 5.29
CA PHE A 429 -41.70 11.73 4.93
C PHE A 429 -41.54 13.25 4.97
N ILE A 430 -40.82 13.77 5.95
CA ILE A 430 -40.60 15.21 6.10
C ILE A 430 -39.11 15.47 5.93
N ILE A 431 -38.75 16.39 5.04
CA ILE A 431 -37.37 16.89 4.94
C ILE A 431 -37.30 18.31 5.45
N ASP A 432 -36.48 18.49 6.46
CA ASP A 432 -36.21 19.77 7.10
C ASP A 432 -34.71 20.02 7.29
N GLN A 433 -34.32 21.28 7.40
CA GLN A 433 -32.97 21.66 7.81
C GLN A 433 -32.97 21.78 9.33
N ASN A 434 -32.19 20.94 10.01
CA ASN A 434 -32.04 21.06 11.45
C ASN A 434 -31.16 22.28 11.76
N GLN A 435 -31.68 23.22 12.55
CA GLN A 435 -31.04 24.52 12.79
C GLN A 435 -29.66 24.41 13.45
N GLU A 436 -29.40 23.31 14.17
CA GLU A 436 -28.12 23.05 14.84
C GLU A 436 -27.07 22.36 13.95
N ALA A 437 -27.50 21.58 12.94
CA ALA A 437 -26.59 20.71 12.16
C ALA A 437 -26.26 21.24 10.76
N GLN A 438 -26.87 22.35 10.31
CA GLN A 438 -26.74 22.91 8.95
C GLN A 438 -26.95 21.89 7.80
N SER A 439 -27.65 20.79 8.08
CA SER A 439 -27.67 19.63 7.20
C SER A 439 -29.10 19.11 7.03
N PRO A 440 -29.52 18.73 5.82
CA PRO A 440 -30.88 18.25 5.56
C PRO A 440 -31.15 16.93 6.29
N GLN A 441 -32.28 16.85 6.99
CA GLN A 441 -32.71 15.66 7.70
C GLN A 441 -34.01 15.14 7.11
N LEU A 442 -34.09 13.83 6.83
CA LEU A 442 -35.34 13.15 6.48
C LEU A 442 -35.89 12.49 7.74
N SER A 443 -36.97 13.04 8.29
CA SER A 443 -37.74 12.39 9.33
C SER A 443 -38.83 11.51 8.70
N LEU A 444 -38.95 10.30 9.27
CA LEU A 444 -39.93 9.30 8.88
C LEU A 444 -40.80 8.98 10.09
N SER A 445 -42.11 9.20 9.97
CA SER A 445 -43.09 8.82 10.98
C SER A 445 -44.08 7.78 10.43
N GLY A 446 -44.73 7.01 11.31
CA GLY A 446 -45.81 6.10 10.93
C GLY A 446 -45.41 4.64 10.65
N ILE A 447 -44.19 4.23 10.97
CA ILE A 447 -43.69 2.85 10.78
C ILE A 447 -43.02 2.35 12.07
N GLU A 448 -43.39 1.14 12.51
CA GLU A 448 -42.87 0.52 13.75
C GLU A 448 -41.41 0.03 13.59
N LYS A 449 -41.07 -0.53 12.43
CA LYS A 449 -39.73 -1.07 12.11
C LYS A 449 -39.38 -0.83 10.64
N LEU A 450 -38.13 -0.44 10.38
CA LEU A 450 -37.59 -0.33 9.03
C LEU A 450 -37.45 -1.73 8.37
N PRO A 451 -37.48 -1.81 7.02
CA PRO A 451 -37.17 -3.04 6.32
C PRO A 451 -35.77 -3.57 6.68
N VAL A 452 -35.62 -4.89 6.73
CA VAL A 452 -34.37 -5.58 7.12
C VAL A 452 -33.83 -6.45 5.99
N ASP A 453 -34.43 -6.39 4.80
CA ASP A 453 -33.97 -7.16 3.66
C ASP A 453 -32.56 -6.71 3.21
N GLN A 454 -31.75 -7.67 2.76
CA GLN A 454 -30.35 -7.43 2.35
C GLN A 454 -30.25 -6.36 1.25
N GLN A 455 -31.24 -6.31 0.36
CA GLN A 455 -31.29 -5.35 -0.73
C GLN A 455 -31.54 -3.93 -0.22
N PHE A 456 -32.43 -3.77 0.75
CA PHE A 456 -32.69 -2.50 1.42
C PHE A 456 -31.46 -2.02 2.18
N LEU A 457 -30.80 -2.88 2.97
CA LEU A 457 -29.57 -2.53 3.69
C LEU A 457 -28.45 -2.11 2.73
N TYR A 458 -28.33 -2.78 1.58
CA TYR A 458 -27.38 -2.40 0.52
C TYR A 458 -27.71 -1.03 -0.07
N CYS A 459 -28.98 -0.77 -0.42
CA CYS A 459 -29.40 0.53 -0.96
C CYS A 459 -29.23 1.65 0.07
N GLN A 460 -29.56 1.38 1.34
CA GLN A 460 -29.38 2.29 2.46
C GLN A 460 -27.90 2.68 2.60
N LYS A 461 -27.01 1.68 2.64
CA LYS A 461 -25.56 1.89 2.72
C LYS A 461 -25.04 2.74 1.56
N ILE A 462 -25.43 2.43 0.32
CA ILE A 462 -24.98 3.19 -0.87
C ILE A 462 -25.49 4.63 -0.87
N ILE A 463 -26.76 4.84 -0.52
CA ILE A 463 -27.35 6.17 -0.49
C ILE A 463 -26.63 7.03 0.56
N PHE A 464 -26.24 6.46 1.71
CA PHE A 464 -25.55 7.21 2.77
C PHE A 464 -24.06 7.40 2.52
N GLU A 465 -23.30 6.33 2.26
CA GLU A 465 -21.84 6.40 2.14
C GLU A 465 -21.39 7.25 0.95
N LYS A 466 -22.08 7.16 -0.19
CA LYS A 466 -21.69 7.90 -1.41
C LYS A 466 -22.27 9.31 -1.50
N HIS A 467 -23.21 9.66 -0.63
CA HIS A 467 -23.63 11.06 -0.49
C HIS A 467 -22.64 11.90 0.32
N ILE A 468 -21.97 11.28 1.29
CA ILE A 468 -20.96 11.91 2.15
C ILE A 468 -19.74 12.38 1.32
N GLU A 469 -19.41 11.68 0.23
CA GLU A 469 -18.27 12.06 -0.62
C GLU A 469 -18.53 13.25 -1.55
N VAL A 470 -19.78 13.53 -1.93
CA VAL A 470 -20.08 14.47 -3.05
C VAL A 470 -20.52 15.86 -2.56
N LEU A 471 -21.04 15.96 -1.35
CA LEU A 471 -21.45 17.23 -0.74
C LEU A 471 -21.05 17.19 0.73
N ASN A 472 -20.39 18.24 1.23
CA ASN A 472 -20.18 18.50 2.67
C ASN A 472 -21.51 18.77 3.43
N SER A 473 -22.59 18.05 3.07
CA SER A 473 -23.91 18.14 3.66
C SER A 473 -24.31 16.73 4.13
N HIS A 474 -24.30 16.52 5.44
CA HIS A 474 -24.72 15.26 6.03
C HIS A 474 -26.24 15.08 5.88
N PHE A 475 -26.68 13.95 5.33
CA PHE A 475 -28.11 13.60 5.34
C PHE A 475 -28.37 12.70 6.55
N TRP A 476 -29.01 13.23 7.60
CA TRP A 476 -29.34 12.43 8.79
C TRP A 476 -30.79 11.96 8.71
N ILE A 477 -31.01 10.65 8.94
CA ILE A 477 -32.36 10.10 9.13
C ILE A 477 -32.50 9.75 10.60
N PHE A 478 -33.17 10.59 11.37
CA PHE A 478 -33.48 10.30 12.78
C PHE A 478 -34.97 10.09 13.02
N LYS A 479 -35.20 9.26 14.04
CA LYS A 479 -36.44 8.61 14.45
C LYS A 479 -37.18 9.48 15.46
N GLU A 480 -38.34 10.03 15.11
CA GLU A 480 -39.37 10.39 16.10
C GLU A 480 -40.45 9.30 16.08
N VAL A 481 -40.20 8.23 16.84
CA VAL A 481 -41.25 7.28 17.24
C VAL A 481 -41.67 7.70 18.63
N HIS A 482 -42.77 8.45 18.74
CA HIS A 482 -43.36 8.76 20.03
C HIS A 482 -44.02 7.53 20.66
N SER A 483 -43.70 7.36 21.94
CA SER A 483 -44.26 6.49 22.98
C SER A 483 -43.93 4.99 22.96
N SER A 484 -43.11 4.63 23.96
CA SER A 484 -42.79 3.30 24.49
C SER A 484 -41.95 2.41 23.58
N PHE A 485 -40.62 2.56 23.64
CA PHE A 485 -39.66 1.48 23.89
C PHE A 485 -38.26 2.10 23.84
N ASN A 486 -37.68 2.31 25.03
CA ASN A 486 -36.28 2.67 25.24
C ASN A 486 -35.38 1.58 24.67
N GLN A 487 -34.72 1.85 23.54
CA GLN A 487 -33.35 1.40 23.31
C GLN A 487 -32.63 2.52 22.53
N LEU A 488 -31.79 3.25 23.26
CA LEU A 488 -30.78 4.16 22.73
C LEU A 488 -29.87 3.37 21.78
N TYR A 489 -29.89 3.72 20.50
CA TYR A 489 -28.70 3.65 19.67
C TYR A 489 -28.27 5.09 19.42
N THR A 490 -27.62 5.67 20.43
CA THR A 490 -26.63 6.70 20.20
C THR A 490 -25.47 6.04 19.45
N PHE A 491 -25.05 6.61 18.32
CA PHE A 491 -23.68 6.40 17.86
C PHE A 491 -22.79 7.16 18.84
N ASP A 492 -22.60 6.59 20.03
CA ASP A 492 -21.57 7.06 20.94
C ASP A 492 -20.23 6.81 20.27
N ASN A 493 -19.54 7.90 19.99
CA ASN A 493 -18.11 7.98 19.73
C ASN A 493 -17.56 6.90 18.79
N ILE A 494 -17.48 7.24 17.50
CA ILE A 494 -16.33 6.78 16.72
C ILE A 494 -15.11 7.33 17.49
N SER A 495 -14.48 6.46 18.28
CA SER A 495 -13.27 6.80 19.00
C SER A 495 -12.23 7.28 17.98
N ASN A 496 -11.47 8.31 18.36
CA ASN A 496 -10.33 8.83 17.60
C ASN A 496 -9.28 7.74 17.25
N ASP A 497 -9.42 6.53 17.79
CA ASP A 497 -8.56 5.38 17.51
C ASP A 497 -8.87 4.68 16.18
N GLN A 498 -10.09 4.80 15.63
CA GLN A 498 -10.41 4.23 14.30
C GLN A 498 -9.98 5.15 13.15
N PHE A 499 -9.78 6.45 13.41
CA PHE A 499 -9.20 7.39 12.44
C PHE A 499 -7.67 7.21 12.28
N ASN A 500 -6.99 6.69 13.32
CA ASN A 500 -5.56 6.41 13.28
C ASN A 500 -5.19 5.08 12.60
N LEU A 501 -6.14 4.14 12.47
CA LEU A 501 -5.92 2.87 11.76
C LEU A 501 -6.03 3.00 10.23
N LEU A 502 -6.76 3.98 9.71
CA LEU A 502 -6.86 4.25 8.27
C LEU A 502 -5.73 5.14 7.72
N ASN A 503 -5.04 5.90 8.59
CA ASN A 503 -3.85 6.69 8.22
C ASN A 503 -2.52 5.92 8.37
N GLN A 504 -2.55 4.63 8.74
CA GLN A 504 -1.36 3.77 8.81
C GLN A 504 -1.25 2.77 7.65
N GLN A 505 -2.11 2.86 6.63
CA GLN A 505 -2.02 2.05 5.41
C GLN A 505 -2.10 2.86 4.11
N PHE A 506 -1.73 4.14 4.16
CA PHE A 506 -1.34 4.94 2.99
C PHE A 506 -0.05 5.70 3.26
#